data_AF-A0A175RAS8-F1
#
_entry.id   AF-A0A175RAS8-F1
#
_cell.length_a   1.000
_cell.length_b   1.000
_cell.length_c   1.000
_cell.angle_alpha   90.00
_cell.angle_beta   90.00
_cell.angle_gamma   90.00
#
_symmetry.space_group_name_H-M   'P 1'
#
loop_
_entity.id
_entity.type
_entity.pdbx_description
1 polymer ?
#
loop_
_entity_poly.entity_id
_entity_poly.type
_entity_poly.pdbx_seq_one_letter_code
_entity_poly.pdbx_strand_id
1 'polypeptide(L)'
;MKHDVPVIFVHVFYPDVWAEMAEEIARSFDRPFEVVLTCPNSALELVTVQSPHLVRQRRIDVENRGRDVLPFLLALKEVGPNFEIGLKLHTKRSKHRSDGEAWRLHLTGTLLRPAAGETLPEPLALMEEDTRFGLVAPANHMLSLDSRIGLNARALRRVADALQLPLDLEALESDHFAASSMFWFRRGALEALNEPKLKALFEREKGQLDGTVAHALERLFALLAERRGMIATAAEAVPALRKASREGASFSEMASLARTELRPLENPFILPVPELWRRYPRLMLVAHHLYHHLPRPMFVVARVVFRIMMRRPRRSISG
;
A
#
# COMPACT_ATOMS: atom_id res chain seq x y z
N MET A 1 18.49 23.77 -13.20
CA MET A 1 17.39 24.03 -12.24
C MET A 1 16.78 22.68 -11.90
N LYS A 2 16.71 22.30 -10.62
CA LYS A 2 15.95 21.11 -10.22
C LYS A 2 14.47 21.45 -10.45
N HIS A 3 13.83 20.78 -11.39
CA HIS A 3 12.38 20.79 -11.49
C HIS A 3 11.89 19.92 -10.34
N ASP A 4 11.35 20.54 -9.29
CA ASP A 4 10.68 19.81 -8.20
C ASP A 4 9.30 19.37 -8.71
N VAL A 5 9.32 18.30 -9.50
CA VAL A 5 8.14 17.71 -10.13
C VAL A 5 7.79 16.41 -9.42
N PRO A 6 6.51 16.05 -9.32
CA PRO A 6 6.13 14.79 -8.72
C PRO A 6 6.71 13.61 -9.51
N VAL A 7 7.18 12.59 -8.79
CA VAL A 7 7.76 11.38 -9.38
C VAL A 7 6.83 10.18 -9.16
N ILE A 8 6.34 9.59 -10.25
CA ILE A 8 5.41 8.47 -10.23
C ILE A 8 6.18 7.17 -10.38
N PHE A 9 6.22 6.37 -9.32
CA PHE A 9 6.84 5.05 -9.28
C PHE A 9 5.81 3.98 -9.57
N VAL A 10 6.00 3.20 -10.63
CA VAL A 10 5.07 2.13 -11.01
C VAL A 10 5.81 0.81 -11.14
N HIS A 11 5.40 -0.17 -10.32
CA HIS A 11 5.84 -1.55 -10.55
C HIS A 11 4.93 -2.24 -11.58
N VAL A 12 5.50 -2.55 -12.75
CA VAL A 12 4.79 -3.11 -13.90
C VAL A 12 5.05 -4.62 -13.98
N PHE A 13 4.14 -5.39 -13.39
CA PHE A 13 4.06 -6.83 -13.52
C PHE A 13 3.12 -7.27 -14.66
N TYR A 14 2.08 -6.47 -14.94
CA TYR A 14 1.11 -6.70 -16.02
C TYR A 14 1.14 -5.57 -17.05
N PRO A 15 1.82 -5.73 -18.21
CA PRO A 15 2.00 -4.65 -19.19
C PRO A 15 0.70 -4.12 -19.81
N ASP A 16 -0.30 -4.97 -19.98
CA ASP A 16 -1.62 -4.56 -20.47
C ASP A 16 -2.30 -3.59 -19.50
N VAL A 17 -2.22 -3.86 -18.19
CA VAL A 17 -2.73 -2.95 -17.16
C VAL A 17 -1.90 -1.66 -17.12
N TRP A 18 -0.60 -1.74 -17.40
CA TRP A 18 0.23 -0.55 -17.52
C TRP A 18 -0.21 0.35 -18.68
N ALA A 19 -0.62 -0.20 -19.82
CA ALA A 19 -1.10 0.61 -20.93
C ALA A 19 -2.29 1.50 -20.54
N GLU A 20 -3.29 0.94 -19.85
CA GLU A 20 -4.43 1.69 -19.31
C GLU A 20 -3.99 2.74 -18.27
N MET A 21 -3.09 2.36 -17.35
CA MET A 21 -2.59 3.28 -16.32
C MET A 21 -1.76 4.43 -16.91
N ALA A 22 -1.04 4.20 -17.99
CA ALA A 22 -0.28 5.24 -18.69
C ALA A 22 -1.22 6.31 -19.26
N GLU A 23 -2.37 5.91 -19.81
CA GLU A 23 -3.42 6.83 -20.27
C GLU A 23 -4.13 7.57 -19.13
N GLU A 24 -4.35 6.90 -17.99
CA GLU A 24 -4.87 7.54 -16.78
C GLU A 24 -3.90 8.62 -16.28
N ILE A 25 -2.61 8.28 -16.13
CA ILE A 25 -1.57 9.22 -15.72
C ILE A 25 -1.47 10.39 -16.69
N ALA A 26 -1.45 10.15 -18.01
CA ALA A 26 -1.35 11.21 -19.00
C ALA A 26 -2.45 12.27 -18.87
N ARG A 27 -3.68 11.85 -18.52
CA ARG A 27 -4.85 12.74 -18.34
C ARG A 27 -4.92 13.42 -16.98
N SER A 28 -4.23 12.86 -15.98
CA SER A 28 -4.29 13.32 -14.60
C SER A 28 -3.35 14.48 -14.27
N PHE A 29 -2.38 14.78 -15.14
CA PHE A 29 -1.36 15.79 -14.90
C PHE A 29 -1.31 16.80 -16.05
N ASP A 30 -1.78 18.01 -15.76
CA ASP A 30 -1.65 19.20 -16.61
C ASP A 30 -0.41 20.05 -16.23
N ARG A 31 0.65 19.38 -15.76
CA ARG A 31 1.91 20.00 -15.30
C ARG A 31 3.06 19.02 -15.37
N PRO A 32 4.33 19.48 -15.43
CA PRO A 32 5.49 18.61 -15.51
C PRO A 32 5.54 17.50 -14.43
N PHE A 33 5.81 16.27 -14.83
CA PHE A 33 5.99 15.10 -13.95
C PHE A 33 7.00 14.09 -14.51
N GLU A 34 7.52 13.21 -13.65
CA GLU A 34 8.38 12.09 -14.04
C GLU A 34 7.75 10.73 -13.74
N VAL A 35 8.14 9.72 -14.51
CA VAL A 35 7.69 8.33 -14.36
C VAL A 35 8.89 7.40 -14.23
N VAL A 36 8.87 6.56 -13.19
CA VAL A 36 9.86 5.50 -12.95
C VAL A 36 9.15 4.16 -12.95
N LEU A 37 9.46 3.34 -13.95
CA LEU A 37 8.93 2.00 -14.10
C LEU A 37 9.92 0.99 -13.54
N THR A 38 9.43 0.03 -12.77
CA THR A 38 10.17 -1.20 -12.48
C THR A 38 9.50 -2.38 -13.14
N CYS A 39 10.27 -3.26 -13.79
CA CYS A 39 9.71 -4.40 -14.50
C CYS A 39 10.53 -5.67 -14.25
N PRO A 40 9.88 -6.80 -13.92
CA PRO A 40 10.58 -8.06 -13.69
C PRO A 40 11.02 -8.78 -14.96
N ASN A 41 10.49 -8.40 -16.13
CA ASN A 41 10.79 -9.03 -17.40
C ASN A 41 11.35 -8.01 -18.39
N SER A 42 12.67 -8.01 -18.55
CA SER A 42 13.42 -7.11 -19.44
C SER A 42 12.98 -7.20 -20.90
N ALA A 43 12.40 -8.32 -21.33
CA ALA A 43 11.97 -8.52 -22.72
C ALA A 43 10.59 -7.92 -23.05
N LEU A 44 9.82 -7.46 -22.05
CA LEU A 44 8.51 -6.84 -22.29
C LEU A 44 8.69 -5.39 -22.69
N GLU A 45 8.18 -4.98 -23.84
CA GLU A 45 8.05 -3.57 -24.20
C GLU A 45 6.98 -2.89 -23.35
N LEU A 46 7.29 -1.73 -22.78
CA LEU A 46 6.37 -0.93 -21.97
C LEU A 46 6.07 0.36 -22.71
N VAL A 47 4.79 0.70 -22.83
CA VAL A 47 4.38 1.93 -23.49
C VAL A 47 4.91 3.15 -22.76
N THR A 48 5.23 4.19 -23.52
CA THR A 48 5.56 5.52 -22.99
C THR A 48 4.27 6.28 -22.67
N VAL A 49 4.23 6.95 -21.53
CA VAL A 49 3.11 7.84 -21.18
C VAL A 49 3.02 8.97 -22.22
N GLN A 50 1.87 9.07 -22.88
CA GLN A 50 1.64 10.06 -23.94
C GLN A 50 1.09 11.36 -23.32
N SER A 51 1.96 12.21 -22.79
CA SER A 51 1.59 13.52 -22.24
C SER A 51 2.63 14.59 -22.61
N PRO A 52 2.20 15.81 -23.01
CA PRO A 52 3.14 16.91 -23.25
C PRO A 52 3.87 17.37 -21.99
N HIS A 53 3.40 16.96 -20.80
CA HIS A 53 4.00 17.30 -19.52
C HIS A 53 4.95 16.21 -18.97
N LEU A 54 5.12 15.09 -19.67
CA LEU A 54 6.09 14.08 -19.27
C LEU A 54 7.52 14.63 -19.43
N VAL A 55 8.20 14.89 -18.33
CA VAL A 55 9.60 15.34 -18.33
C VAL A 55 10.53 14.18 -18.66
N ARG A 56 10.27 13.02 -18.04
CA ARG A 56 11.10 11.83 -18.17
C ARG A 56 10.30 10.58 -17.83
N GLN A 57 10.49 9.54 -18.65
CA GLN A 57 10.14 8.17 -18.28
C GLN A 57 11.42 7.32 -18.26
N ARG A 58 11.62 6.58 -17.18
CA ARG A 58 12.76 5.67 -17.03
C ARG A 58 12.30 4.30 -16.59
N ARG A 59 13.02 3.26 -17.03
CA ARG A 59 12.77 1.87 -16.69
C ARG A 59 13.95 1.32 -15.88
N ILE A 60 13.64 0.49 -14.89
CA ILE A 60 14.60 -0.26 -14.09
C ILE A 60 14.17 -1.73 -14.10
N ASP A 61 15.02 -2.59 -14.67
CA ASP A 61 14.78 -4.02 -14.63
C ASP A 61 15.13 -4.58 -13.25
N VAL A 62 14.24 -5.40 -12.71
CA VAL A 62 14.34 -5.95 -11.35
C VAL A 62 14.04 -7.44 -11.34
N GLU A 63 14.33 -8.12 -10.25
CA GLU A 63 13.80 -9.47 -10.05
C GLU A 63 12.33 -9.40 -9.61
N ASN A 64 11.53 -10.42 -9.94
CA ASN A 64 10.22 -10.61 -9.32
C ASN A 64 10.38 -11.11 -7.87
N ARG A 65 10.89 -10.26 -6.98
CA ARG A 65 11.14 -10.54 -5.57
C ARG A 65 10.59 -9.41 -4.73
N GLY A 66 9.89 -9.72 -3.65
CA GLY A 66 9.28 -8.70 -2.79
C GLY A 66 8.13 -7.94 -3.44
N ARG A 67 7.55 -8.49 -4.50
CA ARG A 67 6.37 -7.97 -5.22
C ARG A 67 6.60 -6.55 -5.68
N ASP A 68 5.71 -5.62 -5.38
CA ASP A 68 5.84 -4.20 -5.69
C ASP A 68 6.71 -3.43 -4.68
N VAL A 69 7.00 -4.01 -3.51
CA VAL A 69 7.70 -3.32 -2.41
C VAL A 69 9.21 -3.25 -2.63
N LEU A 70 9.88 -4.39 -2.86
CA LEU A 70 11.33 -4.36 -3.09
C LEU A 70 11.70 -3.58 -4.37
N PRO A 71 11.00 -3.75 -5.52
CA PRO A 71 11.22 -2.90 -6.69
C PRO A 71 11.07 -1.41 -6.39
N PHE A 72 10.07 -1.02 -5.60
CA PHE A 72 9.92 0.36 -5.16
C PHE A 72 11.12 0.86 -4.34
N LEU A 73 11.62 0.06 -3.38
CA LEU A 73 12.83 0.39 -2.62
C LEU A 73 14.06 0.59 -3.53
N LEU A 74 14.22 -0.30 -4.53
CA LEU A 74 15.31 -0.19 -5.50
C LEU A 74 15.16 1.08 -6.35
N ALA A 75 13.94 1.39 -6.81
CA ALA A 75 13.66 2.60 -7.58
C ALA A 75 13.87 3.88 -6.78
N LEU A 76 13.47 3.92 -5.50
CA LEU A 76 13.73 5.05 -4.60
C LEU A 76 15.23 5.31 -4.44
N LYS A 77 16.02 4.26 -4.24
CA LYS A 77 17.47 4.37 -4.13
C LYS A 77 18.10 4.91 -5.41
N GLU A 78 17.65 4.39 -6.54
CA GLU A 78 18.14 4.73 -7.86
C GLU A 78 17.76 6.17 -8.28
N VAL A 79 16.56 6.66 -7.95
CA VAL A 79 16.18 8.07 -8.17
C VAL A 79 16.92 9.01 -7.21
N GLY A 80 17.22 8.55 -6.01
CA GLY A 80 17.88 9.35 -4.98
C GLY A 80 16.92 10.35 -4.30
N PRO A 81 17.47 11.37 -3.60
CA PRO A 81 16.68 12.34 -2.83
C PRO A 81 16.21 13.55 -3.66
N ASN A 82 16.23 13.47 -4.99
CA ASN A 82 16.08 14.64 -5.88
C ASN A 82 14.64 14.98 -6.26
N PHE A 83 13.68 14.68 -5.39
CA PHE A 83 12.27 15.04 -5.56
C PHE A 83 11.60 15.17 -4.19
N GLU A 84 10.59 16.02 -4.07
CA GLU A 84 9.87 16.21 -2.81
C GLU A 84 8.70 15.24 -2.64
N ILE A 85 7.85 15.10 -3.67
CA ILE A 85 6.62 14.30 -3.62
C ILE A 85 6.68 13.16 -4.64
N GLY A 86 6.35 11.96 -4.21
CA GLY A 86 6.24 10.80 -5.08
C GLY A 86 4.88 10.11 -4.97
N LEU A 87 4.52 9.38 -6.02
CA LEU A 87 3.34 8.51 -6.05
C LEU A 87 3.81 7.08 -6.27
N LYS A 88 3.48 6.18 -5.35
CA LYS A 88 3.73 4.75 -5.52
C LYS A 88 2.48 4.07 -6.06
N LEU A 89 2.64 3.37 -7.20
CA LEU A 89 1.62 2.54 -7.84
C LEU A 89 2.22 1.18 -8.22
N HIS A 90 1.35 0.24 -8.55
CA HIS A 90 1.76 -1.00 -9.20
C HIS A 90 0.60 -1.57 -10.03
N THR A 91 0.92 -2.38 -11.04
CA THR A 91 -0.12 -3.09 -11.78
C THR A 91 -0.69 -4.19 -10.88
N LYS A 92 -2.00 -4.19 -10.68
CA LYS A 92 -2.70 -5.17 -9.84
C LYS A 92 -3.75 -5.88 -10.68
N ARG A 93 -3.73 -7.22 -10.69
CA ARG A 93 -4.83 -8.05 -11.20
C ARG A 93 -5.33 -8.93 -10.06
N SER A 94 -6.63 -8.90 -9.81
CA SER A 94 -7.27 -9.86 -8.90
C SER A 94 -7.81 -11.03 -9.72
N LYS A 95 -6.94 -11.96 -10.13
CA LYS A 95 -7.26 -13.12 -11.00
C LYS A 95 -8.37 -14.06 -10.49
N HIS A 96 -8.84 -13.86 -9.25
CA HIS A 96 -9.81 -14.72 -8.57
C HIS A 96 -11.02 -13.96 -8.00
N ARG A 97 -11.22 -12.70 -8.39
CA ARG A 97 -12.41 -11.92 -8.00
C ARG A 97 -13.05 -11.28 -9.23
N SER A 98 -14.38 -11.26 -9.28
CA SER A 98 -15.15 -10.58 -10.33
C SER A 98 -15.02 -9.06 -10.29
N ASP A 99 -14.52 -8.49 -9.19
CA ASP A 99 -14.38 -7.04 -8.95
C ASP A 99 -12.92 -6.54 -9.01
N GLY A 100 -11.99 -7.35 -9.54
CA GLY A 100 -10.56 -7.02 -9.55
C GLY A 100 -10.21 -5.73 -10.27
N GLU A 101 -10.85 -5.50 -11.41
CA GLU A 101 -10.71 -4.28 -12.22
C GLU A 101 -11.32 -3.07 -11.48
N ALA A 102 -12.51 -3.23 -10.90
CA ALA A 102 -13.15 -2.20 -10.08
C ALA A 102 -12.27 -1.80 -8.89
N TRP A 103 -11.57 -2.74 -8.26
CA TRP A 103 -10.61 -2.43 -7.19
C TRP A 103 -9.44 -1.60 -7.71
N ARG A 104 -8.82 -2.00 -8.82
CA ARG A 104 -7.74 -1.21 -9.43
C ARG A 104 -8.22 0.21 -9.74
N LEU A 105 -9.37 0.34 -10.41
CA LEU A 105 -9.96 1.61 -10.82
C LEU A 105 -10.33 2.50 -9.63
N HIS A 106 -10.74 1.91 -8.49
CA HIS A 106 -10.93 2.66 -7.24
C HIS A 106 -9.60 3.23 -6.74
N LEU A 107 -8.56 2.39 -6.63
CA LEU A 107 -7.25 2.80 -6.12
C LEU A 107 -6.64 3.92 -6.98
N THR A 108 -6.56 3.70 -8.29
CA THR A 108 -5.98 4.70 -9.21
C THR A 108 -6.91 5.90 -9.35
N GLY A 109 -8.22 5.70 -9.40
CA GLY A 109 -9.22 6.76 -9.44
C GLY A 109 -9.08 7.74 -8.28
N THR A 110 -8.92 7.25 -7.05
CA THR A 110 -8.75 8.11 -5.88
C THR A 110 -7.40 8.83 -5.84
N LEU A 111 -6.32 8.21 -6.33
CA LEU A 111 -4.99 8.81 -6.25
C LEU A 111 -4.67 9.74 -7.42
N LEU A 112 -5.28 9.52 -8.58
CA LEU A 112 -4.92 10.20 -9.83
C LEU A 112 -6.00 11.14 -10.36
N ARG A 113 -7.29 10.99 -10.03
CA ARG A 113 -8.32 11.83 -10.65
C ARG A 113 -8.47 13.14 -9.88
N PRO A 114 -8.34 14.30 -10.55
CA PRO A 114 -8.75 15.57 -9.96
C PRO A 114 -10.26 15.57 -9.65
N ALA A 115 -10.65 16.33 -8.63
CA ALA A 115 -12.05 16.65 -8.39
C ALA A 115 -12.61 17.53 -9.52
N ALA A 116 -13.93 17.60 -9.67
CA ALA A 116 -14.55 18.43 -10.70
C ALA A 116 -14.16 19.90 -10.54
N GLY A 117 -13.55 20.48 -11.56
CA GLY A 117 -13.07 21.87 -11.55
C GLY A 117 -11.65 22.06 -10.99
N GLU A 118 -11.00 21.00 -10.53
CA GLU A 118 -9.60 21.02 -10.07
C GLU A 118 -8.66 20.49 -11.16
N THR A 119 -7.41 20.96 -11.18
CA THR A 119 -6.38 20.52 -12.14
C THR A 119 -5.44 19.47 -11.56
N LEU A 120 -5.44 19.29 -10.24
CA LEU A 120 -4.57 18.36 -9.51
C LEU A 120 -5.39 17.29 -8.78
N PRO A 121 -4.86 16.06 -8.64
CA PRO A 121 -5.39 15.11 -7.69
C PRO A 121 -5.38 15.71 -6.27
N GLU A 122 -6.49 15.60 -5.54
CA GLU A 122 -6.60 16.22 -4.20
C GLU A 122 -5.50 15.80 -3.23
N PRO A 123 -5.05 14.52 -3.18
CA PRO A 123 -3.92 14.13 -2.34
C PRO A 123 -2.63 14.88 -2.66
N LEU A 124 -2.34 15.12 -3.94
CA LEU A 124 -1.17 15.89 -4.36
C LEU A 124 -1.32 17.35 -3.93
N ALA A 125 -2.48 17.94 -4.17
CA ALA A 125 -2.77 19.32 -3.78
C ALA A 125 -2.57 19.54 -2.26
N LEU A 126 -3.07 18.62 -1.41
CA LEU A 126 -2.85 18.68 0.04
C LEU A 126 -1.38 18.66 0.40
N MET A 127 -0.60 17.78 -0.22
CA MET A 127 0.83 17.63 0.09
C MET A 127 1.67 18.81 -0.42
N GLU A 128 1.26 19.47 -1.50
CA GLU A 128 1.89 20.70 -1.97
C GLU A 128 1.51 21.93 -1.12
N GLU A 129 0.27 21.99 -0.64
CA GLU A 129 -0.21 23.06 0.25
C GLU A 129 0.38 22.95 1.66
N ASP A 130 0.67 21.74 2.15
CA ASP A 130 1.03 21.50 3.55
C ASP A 130 2.12 20.43 3.72
N THR A 131 3.29 20.90 4.18
CA THR A 131 4.49 20.08 4.35
C THR A 131 4.39 19.05 5.47
N ARG A 132 3.39 19.15 6.36
CA ARG A 132 3.17 18.22 7.46
C ARG A 132 2.75 16.84 6.99
N PHE A 133 2.20 16.71 5.78
CA PHE A 133 1.75 15.42 5.26
C PHE A 133 2.90 14.63 4.65
N GLY A 134 3.05 13.40 5.14
CA GLY A 134 4.09 12.46 4.72
C GLY A 134 3.58 11.33 3.84
N LEU A 135 2.30 10.94 3.99
CA LEU A 135 1.68 9.86 3.24
C LEU A 135 0.17 10.07 3.09
N VAL A 136 -0.36 9.88 1.88
CA VAL A 136 -1.81 9.85 1.61
C VAL A 136 -2.15 8.58 0.84
N ALA A 137 -2.89 7.68 1.49
CA ALA A 137 -3.40 6.43 0.91
C ALA A 137 -4.69 6.64 0.09
N PRO A 138 -5.09 5.70 -0.77
CA PRO A 138 -6.39 5.69 -1.43
C PRO A 138 -7.53 5.73 -0.42
N ALA A 139 -8.69 6.19 -0.88
CA ALA A 139 -9.85 6.31 -0.02
C ALA A 139 -10.23 4.95 0.57
N ASN A 140 -10.50 4.91 1.87
CA ASN A 140 -10.89 3.72 2.64
C ASN A 140 -9.78 2.65 2.71
N HIS A 141 -8.54 2.95 2.31
CA HIS A 141 -7.42 2.00 2.32
C HIS A 141 -6.39 2.24 3.43
N MET A 142 -6.62 3.23 4.30
CA MET A 142 -5.89 3.33 5.57
C MET A 142 -6.62 2.47 6.61
N LEU A 143 -6.19 1.23 6.76
CA LEU A 143 -6.85 0.24 7.59
C LEU A 143 -6.19 0.11 8.96
N SER A 144 -7.00 -0.17 10.00
CA SER A 144 -6.47 -0.55 11.31
C SER A 144 -5.62 -1.84 11.22
N LEU A 145 -4.53 -1.87 11.98
CA LEU A 145 -3.64 -3.01 12.14
C LEU A 145 -4.17 -4.08 13.11
N ASP A 146 -5.27 -3.80 13.82
CA ASP A 146 -5.94 -4.75 14.70
C ASP A 146 -6.16 -6.10 13.98
N SER A 147 -5.68 -7.17 14.61
CA SER A 147 -5.80 -8.54 14.12
C SER A 147 -5.15 -8.78 12.75
N ARG A 148 -4.32 -7.87 12.25
CA ARG A 148 -3.60 -7.94 10.96
C ARG A 148 -2.09 -8.07 11.11
N ILE A 149 -1.57 -8.11 12.34
CA ILE A 149 -0.13 -8.29 12.63
C ILE A 149 0.30 -9.76 12.60
N GLY A 150 -0.54 -10.70 13.04
CA GLY A 150 -0.15 -12.06 13.42
C GLY A 150 0.86 -12.76 12.49
N LEU A 151 0.54 -12.93 11.21
CA LEU A 151 1.43 -13.60 10.24
C LEU A 151 2.72 -12.82 9.94
N ASN A 152 2.71 -11.51 10.18
CA ASN A 152 3.79 -10.59 9.85
C ASN A 152 4.69 -10.26 11.03
N ALA A 153 4.34 -10.65 12.26
CA ALA A 153 5.09 -10.30 13.48
C ALA A 153 6.60 -10.57 13.36
N ARG A 154 7.00 -11.73 12.83
CA ARG A 154 8.42 -12.07 12.63
C ARG A 154 9.10 -11.21 11.56
N ALA A 155 8.40 -10.92 10.47
CA ALA A 155 8.92 -10.06 9.41
C ALA A 155 9.02 -8.60 9.87
N LEU A 156 8.03 -8.10 10.61
CA LEU A 156 8.00 -6.78 11.24
C LEU A 156 9.19 -6.57 12.16
N ARG A 157 9.48 -7.52 13.07
CA ARG A 157 10.67 -7.44 13.94
C ARG A 157 11.97 -7.37 13.15
N ARG A 158 12.16 -8.25 12.16
CA ARG A 158 13.36 -8.23 11.30
C ARG A 158 13.54 -6.89 10.57
N VAL A 159 12.45 -6.33 10.05
CA VAL A 159 12.48 -5.02 9.37
C VAL A 159 12.78 -3.90 10.36
N ALA A 160 12.13 -3.90 11.52
CA ALA A 160 12.35 -2.92 12.58
C ALA A 160 13.82 -2.94 13.06
N ASP A 161 14.38 -4.12 13.29
CA ASP A 161 15.78 -4.31 13.68
C ASP A 161 16.73 -3.76 12.61
N ALA A 162 16.47 -4.04 11.33
CA ALA A 162 17.28 -3.52 10.24
C ALA A 162 17.23 -1.98 10.14
N LEU A 163 16.05 -1.40 10.37
CA LEU A 163 15.82 0.04 10.38
C LEU A 163 16.23 0.73 11.69
N GLN A 164 16.64 -0.03 12.71
CA GLN A 164 16.83 0.47 14.08
C GLN A 164 15.60 1.23 14.60
N LEU A 165 14.41 0.75 14.22
CA LEU A 165 13.13 1.31 14.59
C LEU A 165 12.64 0.64 15.88
N PRO A 166 12.46 1.38 17.00
CA PRO A 166 11.78 0.85 18.17
C PRO A 166 10.34 0.48 17.80
N LEU A 167 10.03 -0.82 17.85
CA LEU A 167 8.74 -1.35 17.45
C LEU A 167 8.16 -2.25 18.54
N ASP A 168 7.10 -1.75 19.18
CA ASP A 168 6.21 -2.55 19.98
C ASP A 168 5.06 -3.04 19.09
N LEU A 169 4.91 -4.37 18.98
CA LEU A 169 3.86 -4.95 18.15
C LEU A 169 2.48 -4.82 18.77
N GLU A 170 2.36 -4.74 20.10
CA GLU A 170 1.07 -4.58 20.77
C GLU A 170 0.54 -3.17 20.57
N ALA A 171 1.41 -2.16 20.78
CA ALA A 171 1.07 -0.77 20.47
C ALA A 171 0.71 -0.57 18.98
N LEU A 172 1.43 -1.27 18.08
CA LEU A 172 1.18 -1.21 16.63
C LEU A 172 -0.23 -1.68 16.24
N GLU A 173 -0.90 -2.53 17.03
CA GLU A 173 -2.29 -2.97 16.72
C GLU A 173 -3.28 -1.80 16.72
N SER A 174 -3.00 -0.74 17.47
CA SER A 174 -3.84 0.46 17.53
C SER A 174 -3.60 1.44 16.38
N ASP A 175 -2.58 1.19 15.54
CA ASP A 175 -2.23 2.03 14.41
C ASP A 175 -2.91 1.59 13.11
N HIS A 176 -2.63 2.34 12.05
CA HIS A 176 -3.17 2.11 10.72
C HIS A 176 -2.06 1.91 9.70
N PHE A 177 -2.40 1.27 8.57
CA PHE A 177 -1.50 1.09 7.45
C PHE A 177 -2.18 1.33 6.11
N ALA A 178 -1.40 1.77 5.13
CA ALA A 178 -1.83 1.98 3.75
C ALA A 178 -1.92 0.64 3.01
N ALA A 179 -3.08 -0.01 3.11
CA ALA A 179 -3.33 -1.30 2.47
C ALA A 179 -3.33 -1.18 0.93
N SER A 180 -2.89 -2.24 0.25
CA SER A 180 -2.65 -2.29 -1.20
C SER A 180 -1.39 -1.59 -1.69
N SER A 181 -0.55 -1.06 -0.81
CA SER A 181 0.78 -0.54 -1.16
C SER A 181 0.79 0.52 -2.27
N MET A 182 -0.28 1.29 -2.43
CA MET A 182 -0.35 2.45 -3.32
C MET A 182 -0.64 3.69 -2.50
N PHE A 183 0.08 4.78 -2.71
CA PHE A 183 -0.07 6.01 -1.92
C PHE A 183 0.80 7.14 -2.50
N TRP A 184 0.37 8.38 -2.26
CA TRP A 184 1.26 9.54 -2.33
C TRP A 184 2.16 9.59 -1.10
N PHE A 185 3.40 10.05 -1.25
CA PHE A 185 4.34 10.17 -0.16
C PHE A 185 5.30 11.35 -0.35
N ARG A 186 5.78 11.89 0.76
CA ARG A 186 6.89 12.84 0.79
C ARG A 186 8.19 12.07 0.83
N ARG A 187 9.18 12.42 0.01
CA ARG A 187 10.46 11.71 -0.07
C ARG A 187 11.13 11.56 1.30
N GLY A 188 11.09 12.61 2.10
CA GLY A 188 11.65 12.62 3.46
C GLY A 188 10.93 11.69 4.44
N ALA A 189 9.62 11.43 4.24
CA ALA A 189 8.84 10.52 5.09
C ALA A 189 9.36 9.07 5.03
N LEU A 190 9.91 8.67 3.89
CA LEU A 190 10.36 7.31 3.62
C LEU A 190 11.89 7.18 3.52
N GLU A 191 12.65 8.12 4.09
CA GLU A 191 14.12 8.11 4.04
C GLU A 191 14.73 6.84 4.67
N ALA A 192 14.11 6.29 5.72
CA ALA A 192 14.56 5.07 6.37
C ALA A 192 14.66 3.86 5.42
N LEU A 193 13.90 3.86 4.31
CA LEU A 193 13.92 2.79 3.31
C LEU A 193 15.21 2.73 2.49
N ASN A 194 16.11 3.71 2.63
CA ASN A 194 17.45 3.67 2.03
C ASN A 194 18.39 2.64 2.68
N GLU A 195 17.99 2.03 3.80
CA GLU A 195 18.76 1.04 4.55
C GLU A 195 19.15 -0.18 3.69
N PRO A 196 20.45 -0.36 3.36
CA PRO A 196 20.90 -1.45 2.49
C PRO A 196 20.57 -2.85 2.99
N LYS A 197 20.46 -3.06 4.31
CA LYS A 197 20.15 -4.37 4.91
C LYS A 197 18.76 -4.87 4.52
N LEU A 198 17.80 -3.99 4.22
CA LEU A 198 16.43 -4.39 3.89
C LEU A 198 16.35 -5.38 2.72
N LYS A 199 17.14 -5.16 1.65
CA LYS A 199 17.14 -6.03 0.45
C LYS A 199 17.44 -7.48 0.79
N ALA A 200 18.34 -7.73 1.74
CA ALA A 200 18.72 -9.09 2.14
C ALA A 200 17.59 -9.83 2.87
N LEU A 201 16.64 -9.11 3.49
CA LEU A 201 15.57 -9.72 4.27
C LEU A 201 14.47 -10.35 3.40
N PHE A 202 14.25 -9.84 2.18
CA PHE A 202 13.13 -10.27 1.33
C PHE A 202 13.19 -11.75 0.97
N GLU A 203 12.08 -12.45 1.10
CA GLU A 203 11.97 -13.85 0.70
C GLU A 203 12.01 -13.98 -0.85
N ARG A 204 12.39 -15.16 -1.35
CA ARG A 204 12.17 -15.51 -2.76
C ARG A 204 10.67 -15.59 -3.04
N GLU A 205 10.20 -15.08 -4.17
CA GLU A 205 8.78 -15.15 -4.54
C GLU A 205 8.40 -16.60 -4.91
N LYS A 206 7.37 -17.12 -4.23
CA LYS A 206 6.81 -18.46 -4.40
C LYS A 206 5.27 -18.44 -4.37
N GLY A 207 4.65 -17.28 -4.53
CA GLY A 207 3.20 -17.10 -4.45
C GLY A 207 2.67 -16.96 -3.02
N GLN A 208 3.50 -16.50 -2.07
CA GLN A 208 3.09 -16.32 -0.67
C GLN A 208 1.92 -15.33 -0.56
N LEU A 209 0.94 -15.60 0.27
CA LEU A 209 -0.25 -14.75 0.39
C LEU A 209 -0.12 -13.64 1.46
N ASP A 210 0.71 -13.86 2.48
CA ASP A 210 1.00 -12.90 3.56
C ASP A 210 2.30 -13.31 4.30
N GLY A 211 2.73 -12.56 5.31
CA GLY A 211 3.79 -12.95 6.25
C GLY A 211 5.22 -12.75 5.76
N THR A 212 5.41 -12.03 4.66
CA THR A 212 6.73 -11.74 4.07
C THR A 212 7.22 -10.35 4.46
N VAL A 213 8.48 -10.05 4.16
CA VAL A 213 9.05 -8.70 4.37
C VAL A 213 8.30 -7.61 3.59
N ALA A 214 7.78 -7.94 2.39
CA ALA A 214 6.98 -7.00 1.62
C ALA A 214 5.69 -6.60 2.39
N HIS A 215 4.98 -7.59 2.95
CA HIS A 215 3.78 -7.36 3.73
C HIS A 215 4.05 -6.67 5.09
N ALA A 216 5.22 -6.91 5.68
CA ALA A 216 5.67 -6.18 6.86
C ALA A 216 5.95 -4.70 6.56
N LEU A 217 6.66 -4.40 5.45
CA LEU A 217 6.91 -3.02 5.04
C LEU A 217 5.63 -2.28 4.64
N GLU A 218 4.67 -2.95 3.98
CA GLU A 218 3.35 -2.38 3.70
C GLU A 218 2.68 -1.87 4.99
N ARG A 219 2.79 -2.62 6.09
CA ARG A 219 2.25 -2.25 7.40
C ARG A 219 3.02 -1.13 8.09
N LEU A 220 4.23 -0.82 7.64
CA LEU A 220 5.11 0.17 8.27
C LEU A 220 5.17 1.49 7.51
N PHE A 221 4.76 1.60 6.24
CA PHE A 221 4.90 2.85 5.47
C PHE A 221 4.29 4.08 6.16
N ALA A 222 3.08 3.95 6.72
CA ALA A 222 2.42 5.02 7.47
C ALA A 222 3.21 5.38 8.74
N LEU A 223 3.58 4.37 9.54
CA LEU A 223 4.39 4.56 10.75
C LEU A 223 5.74 5.23 10.45
N LEU A 224 6.39 4.90 9.33
CA LEU A 224 7.66 5.51 8.94
C LEU A 224 7.51 7.02 8.70
N ALA A 225 6.41 7.44 8.07
CA ALA A 225 6.09 8.86 7.92
C ALA A 225 5.86 9.53 9.28
N GLU A 226 5.09 8.89 10.17
CA GLU A 226 4.79 9.41 11.51
C GLU A 226 6.04 9.54 12.38
N ARG A 227 6.99 8.60 12.27
CA ARG A 227 8.29 8.67 12.95
C ARG A 227 9.19 9.79 12.45
N ARG A 228 8.87 10.41 11.30
CA ARG A 228 9.50 11.63 10.81
C ARG A 228 8.75 12.90 11.21
N GLY A 229 7.77 12.80 12.13
CA GLY A 229 6.97 13.94 12.58
C GLY A 229 6.00 14.42 11.52
N MET A 230 5.58 13.55 10.61
CA MET A 230 4.62 13.85 9.54
C MET A 230 3.29 13.12 9.77
N ILE A 231 2.24 13.54 9.08
CA ILE A 231 0.91 12.96 9.16
C ILE A 231 0.74 11.95 8.02
N ALA A 232 0.28 10.74 8.36
CA ALA A 232 -0.19 9.73 7.42
C ALA A 232 -1.73 9.69 7.45
N THR A 233 -2.36 9.72 6.27
CA THR A 233 -3.82 9.75 6.14
C THR A 233 -4.29 9.03 4.87
N ALA A 234 -5.59 9.10 4.57
CA ALA A 234 -6.18 8.65 3.32
C ALA A 234 -6.99 9.76 2.63
N ALA A 235 -7.29 9.52 1.36
CA ALA A 235 -7.91 10.51 0.50
C ALA A 235 -9.29 10.99 0.98
N GLU A 236 -10.07 10.16 1.68
CA GLU A 236 -11.37 10.58 2.22
C GLU A 236 -11.27 11.75 3.23
N ALA A 237 -10.13 11.88 3.90
CA ALA A 237 -9.89 12.94 4.87
C ALA A 237 -9.42 14.26 4.23
N VAL A 238 -8.99 14.23 2.97
CA VAL A 238 -8.32 15.36 2.31
C VAL A 238 -9.16 16.63 2.29
N PRO A 239 -10.47 16.62 1.96
CA PRO A 239 -11.27 17.85 1.94
C PRO A 239 -11.32 18.55 3.31
N ALA A 240 -11.49 17.78 4.39
CA ALA A 240 -11.52 18.31 5.76
C ALA A 240 -10.14 18.85 6.17
N LEU A 241 -9.06 18.13 5.82
CA LEU A 241 -7.69 18.54 6.13
C LEU A 241 -7.28 19.81 5.38
N ARG A 242 -7.61 19.95 4.09
CA ARG A 242 -7.33 21.19 3.34
C ARG A 242 -8.05 22.39 3.95
N LYS A 243 -9.30 22.22 4.38
CA LYS A 243 -10.06 23.27 5.09
C LYS A 243 -9.36 23.66 6.40
N ALA A 244 -9.05 22.69 7.25
CA ALA A 244 -8.39 22.94 8.54
C ALA A 244 -7.00 23.56 8.38
N SER A 245 -6.24 23.16 7.35
CA SER A 245 -4.93 23.75 7.03
C SER A 245 -5.05 25.25 6.71
N ARG A 246 -6.04 25.64 5.88
CA ARG A 246 -6.33 27.05 5.55
C ARG A 246 -6.80 27.87 6.74
N GLU A 247 -7.45 27.22 7.71
CA GLU A 247 -7.88 27.82 8.99
C GLU A 247 -6.73 27.92 10.02
N GLY A 248 -5.52 27.43 9.67
CA GLY A 248 -4.34 27.53 10.54
C GLY A 248 -4.30 26.52 11.67
N ALA A 249 -5.00 25.38 11.53
CA ALA A 249 -4.98 24.31 12.53
C ALA A 249 -3.55 23.85 12.85
N SER A 250 -3.26 23.61 14.13
CA SER A 250 -2.00 23.10 14.64
C SER A 250 -1.70 21.68 14.17
N PHE A 251 -0.46 21.22 14.33
CA PHE A 251 -0.09 19.85 13.99
C PHE A 251 -0.96 18.80 14.72
N SER A 252 -1.23 19.01 16.02
CA SER A 252 -2.03 18.08 16.82
C SER A 252 -3.48 18.00 16.34
N GLU A 253 -4.07 19.14 15.97
CA GLU A 253 -5.44 19.18 15.44
C GLU A 253 -5.50 18.47 14.09
N MET A 254 -4.54 18.72 13.20
CA MET A 254 -4.46 18.06 11.90
C MET A 254 -4.25 16.54 12.03
N ALA A 255 -3.37 16.09 12.92
CA ALA A 255 -3.12 14.67 13.15
C ALA A 255 -4.35 13.96 13.75
N SER A 256 -5.05 14.62 14.67
CA SER A 256 -6.31 14.12 15.22
C SER A 256 -7.37 14.01 14.11
N LEU A 257 -7.56 15.08 13.33
CA LEU A 257 -8.54 15.12 12.25
C LEU A 257 -8.27 14.04 11.19
N ALA A 258 -7.00 13.86 10.81
CA ALA A 258 -6.58 12.84 9.87
C ALA A 258 -6.96 11.42 10.32
N ARG A 259 -6.92 11.14 11.63
CA ARG A 259 -7.34 9.85 12.19
C ARG A 259 -8.85 9.73 12.32
N THR A 260 -9.55 10.78 12.73
CA THR A 260 -11.01 10.74 12.92
C THR A 260 -11.79 10.68 11.61
N GLU A 261 -11.21 11.16 10.51
CA GLU A 261 -11.85 11.13 9.19
C GLU A 261 -11.69 9.80 8.44
N LEU A 262 -10.89 8.85 8.95
CA LEU A 262 -10.76 7.56 8.30
C LEU A 262 -12.08 6.80 8.27
N ARG A 263 -12.40 6.17 7.14
CA ARG A 263 -13.60 5.33 6.96
C ARG A 263 -13.22 3.91 6.47
N PRO A 264 -12.41 3.16 7.23
CA PRO A 264 -11.91 1.85 6.79
C PRO A 264 -13.00 0.79 6.62
N LEU A 265 -14.13 0.93 7.33
CA LEU A 265 -15.26 0.00 7.27
C LEU A 265 -16.08 0.13 5.97
N GLU A 266 -15.93 1.24 5.25
CA GLU A 266 -16.57 1.47 3.96
C GLU A 266 -15.75 0.88 2.79
N ASN A 267 -14.61 0.22 3.05
CA ASN A 267 -13.81 -0.43 2.01
C ASN A 267 -14.57 -1.63 1.42
N PRO A 268 -15.01 -1.60 0.14
CA PRO A 268 -15.78 -2.69 -0.44
C PRO A 268 -14.92 -3.88 -0.87
N PHE A 269 -13.59 -3.71 -0.90
CA PHE A 269 -12.65 -4.69 -1.45
C PHE A 269 -11.95 -5.51 -0.37
N ILE A 270 -11.91 -5.06 0.88
CA ILE A 270 -11.21 -5.74 1.96
C ILE A 270 -12.21 -6.38 2.91
N LEU A 271 -12.24 -7.71 2.93
CA LEU A 271 -13.08 -8.46 3.85
C LEU A 271 -12.60 -8.23 5.30
N PRO A 272 -13.53 -8.10 6.27
CA PRO A 272 -13.16 -8.06 7.67
C PRO A 272 -12.47 -9.37 8.05
N VAL A 273 -11.49 -9.30 8.95
CA VAL A 273 -10.83 -10.49 9.49
C VAL A 273 -11.91 -11.34 10.18
N PRO A 274 -12.14 -12.60 9.77
CA PRO A 274 -13.17 -13.44 10.38
C PRO A 274 -13.02 -13.50 11.90
N GLU A 275 -14.14 -13.44 12.62
CA GLU A 275 -14.21 -13.45 14.09
C GLU A 275 -13.40 -14.58 14.73
N LEU A 276 -13.40 -15.75 14.10
CA LEU A 276 -12.62 -16.89 14.55
C LEU A 276 -11.11 -16.58 14.64
N TRP A 277 -10.56 -15.91 13.63
CA TRP A 277 -9.13 -15.60 13.58
C TRP A 277 -8.79 -14.44 14.52
N ARG A 278 -9.70 -13.49 14.73
CA ARG A 278 -9.57 -12.45 15.76
C ARG A 278 -9.51 -13.06 17.15
N ARG A 279 -10.42 -14.00 17.46
CA ARG A 279 -10.49 -14.66 18.78
C ARG A 279 -9.36 -15.67 19.01
N TYR A 280 -8.85 -16.31 17.96
CA TYR A 280 -7.82 -17.34 18.06
C TYR A 280 -6.68 -17.10 17.06
N PRO A 281 -5.84 -16.06 17.25
CA PRO A 281 -4.78 -15.70 16.30
C PRO A 281 -3.73 -16.82 16.14
N ARG A 282 -3.48 -17.61 17.19
CA ARG A 282 -2.60 -18.80 17.11
C ARG A 282 -3.14 -19.87 16.16
N LEU A 283 -4.45 -20.03 16.05
CA LEU A 283 -5.07 -20.97 15.12
C LEU A 283 -4.79 -20.56 13.66
N MET A 284 -4.76 -19.26 13.36
CA MET A 284 -4.43 -18.73 12.04
C MET A 284 -2.99 -19.08 11.66
N LEU A 285 -2.05 -18.93 12.60
CA LEU A 285 -0.64 -19.30 12.40
C LEU A 285 -0.50 -20.80 12.09
N VAL A 286 -1.21 -21.65 12.83
CA VAL A 286 -1.21 -23.10 12.58
C VAL A 286 -1.81 -23.42 11.22
N ALA A 287 -2.97 -22.85 10.87
CA ALA A 287 -3.61 -23.07 9.58
C ALA A 287 -2.72 -22.63 8.41
N HIS A 288 -2.02 -21.50 8.55
CA HIS A 288 -1.07 -21.01 7.57
C HIS A 288 0.17 -21.91 7.44
N HIS A 289 0.72 -22.38 8.56
CA HIS A 289 1.83 -23.34 8.56
C HIS A 289 1.43 -24.64 7.85
N LEU A 290 0.26 -25.19 8.17
CA LEU A 290 -0.29 -26.38 7.51
C LEU A 290 -0.48 -26.16 6.00
N TYR A 291 -0.98 -24.99 5.57
CA TYR A 291 -1.11 -24.65 4.15
C TYR A 291 0.22 -24.69 3.39
N HIS A 292 1.30 -24.19 4.00
CA HIS A 292 2.61 -24.12 3.35
C HIS A 292 3.39 -25.43 3.36
N HIS A 293 3.13 -26.31 4.32
CA HIS A 293 3.93 -27.52 4.52
C HIS A 293 3.20 -28.83 4.19
N LEU A 294 1.87 -28.83 4.10
CA LEU A 294 1.13 -30.03 3.68
C LEU A 294 1.11 -30.15 2.14
N PRO A 295 1.27 -31.37 1.61
CA PRO A 295 0.96 -31.66 0.20
C PRO A 295 -0.48 -31.23 -0.12
N ARG A 296 -0.71 -30.64 -1.30
CA ARG A 296 -2.03 -30.13 -1.75
C ARG A 296 -3.22 -31.07 -1.47
N PRO A 297 -3.14 -32.40 -1.67
CA PRO A 297 -4.26 -33.30 -1.37
C PRO A 297 -4.66 -33.29 0.11
N MET A 298 -3.68 -33.21 1.02
CA MET A 298 -3.92 -33.20 2.46
C MET A 298 -4.54 -31.89 2.93
N PHE A 299 -4.21 -30.76 2.28
CA PHE A 299 -4.85 -29.48 2.59
C PHE A 299 -6.34 -29.47 2.21
N VAL A 300 -6.72 -30.11 1.10
CA VAL A 300 -8.14 -30.25 0.71
C VAL A 300 -8.90 -31.05 1.76
N VAL A 301 -8.35 -32.17 2.23
CA VAL A 301 -8.94 -33.00 3.28
C VAL A 301 -9.06 -32.22 4.60
N ALA A 302 -7.98 -31.55 5.04
CA ALA A 302 -7.98 -30.73 6.25
C ALA A 302 -9.02 -29.60 6.19
N ARG A 303 -9.18 -28.95 5.02
CA ARG A 303 -10.19 -27.92 4.78
C ARG A 303 -11.61 -28.47 4.85
N VAL A 304 -11.85 -29.68 4.33
CA VAL A 304 -13.17 -30.34 4.41
C VAL A 304 -13.51 -30.68 5.86
N VAL A 305 -12.57 -31.29 6.60
CA VAL A 305 -12.74 -31.62 8.02
C VAL A 305 -13.02 -30.37 8.85
N PHE A 306 -12.24 -29.30 8.65
CA PHE A 306 -12.46 -28.03 9.33
C PHE A 306 -13.85 -27.45 9.03
N ARG A 307 -14.32 -27.52 7.77
CA ARG A 307 -15.66 -27.06 7.38
C ARG A 307 -16.78 -27.87 8.02
N ILE A 308 -16.56 -29.17 8.23
CA ILE A 308 -17.48 -30.06 8.95
C ILE A 308 -17.51 -29.71 10.44
N MET A 309 -16.35 -29.54 11.08
CA MET A 309 -16.24 -29.17 12.50
C MET A 309 -16.82 -27.79 12.81
N MET A 310 -16.71 -26.84 11.88
CA MET A 310 -17.19 -25.47 12.04
C MET A 310 -18.68 -25.29 11.67
N ARG A 311 -19.37 -26.33 11.18
CA ARG A 311 -20.83 -26.28 11.02
C ARG A 311 -21.47 -26.31 12.40
N ARG A 312 -22.02 -25.19 12.85
CA ARG A 312 -22.91 -25.17 14.01
C ARG A 312 -24.10 -26.12 13.73
N PRO A 313 -24.53 -26.94 14.70
CA PRO A 313 -25.78 -27.68 14.55
C PRO A 313 -26.91 -26.68 14.30
N ARG A 314 -27.72 -26.92 13.26
CA ARG A 314 -28.99 -26.21 13.08
C ARG A 314 -29.79 -26.43 14.36
N ARG A 315 -30.10 -25.35 15.09
CA ARG A 315 -31.11 -25.43 16.15
C ARG A 315 -32.38 -25.92 15.48
N SER A 316 -32.83 -27.12 15.84
CA SER A 316 -34.17 -27.58 15.52
C SER A 316 -35.13 -26.63 16.21
N ILE A 317 -35.85 -25.85 15.42
CA ILE A 317 -37.09 -25.22 15.89
C ILE A 317 -38.11 -26.35 15.90
N SER A 318 -38.23 -27.04 17.03
CA SER A 318 -39.43 -27.82 17.35
C SER A 318 -40.42 -26.85 17.98
N GLY A 319 -41.58 -26.71 17.34
CA GLY A 319 -42.75 -26.02 17.90
C GLY A 319 -43.38 -26.79 19.04
#